data_AF-A0A1T3NY91-F1
#
_entry.id   AF-A0A1T3NY91-F1
#
_cell.length_a   1.000
_cell.length_b   1.000
_cell.length_c   1.000
_cell.angle_alpha   90.00
_cell.angle_beta   90.00
_cell.angle_gamma   90.00
#
_symmetry.space_group_name_H-M   'P 1'
#
loop_
_entity.id
_entity.type
_entity.pdbx_description
1 polymer ?
#
loop_
_entity_poly.entity_id
_entity_poly.type
_entity_poly.pdbx_seq_one_letter_code
_entity_poly.pdbx_strand_id
1 'polypeptide(L)'
;MMTRLFWRATGERAVRTAAQSLLAVAGVDGIGLLDIDWAAAGSVAGAAALASVLTSVVLSGVGPTGPGLTEAATSTRHTLPPTA
;
A
#
# COMPACT_ATOMS: atom_id res chain seq x y z
N MET A 1 15.60 4.77 8.79
CA MET A 1 14.27 4.23 8.41
C MET A 1 13.36 5.22 7.65
N MET A 2 13.88 6.37 7.17
CA MET A 2 13.17 7.25 6.24
C MET A 2 13.86 7.25 4.87
N THR A 3 14.13 6.05 4.33
CA THR A 3 14.82 5.91 3.05
C THR A 3 13.86 6.21 1.89
N ARG A 4 14.38 6.62 0.73
CA ARG A 4 13.57 6.92 -0.46
C ARG A 4 12.67 5.75 -0.87
N LEU A 5 13.09 4.51 -0.59
CA LEU A 5 12.30 3.30 -0.82
C LEU A 5 11.05 3.21 0.07
N PHE A 6 11.15 3.61 1.34
CA PHE A 6 9.99 3.68 2.25
C PHE A 6 8.95 4.65 1.72
N TRP A 7 9.36 5.89 1.40
CA TRP A 7 8.44 6.91 0.87
C TRP A 7 7.83 6.52 -0.48
N ARG A 8 8.57 5.80 -1.34
CA ARG A 8 8.04 5.27 -2.60
C ARG A 8 6.97 4.19 -2.35
N ALA A 9 7.23 3.24 -1.46
CA ALA A 9 6.28 2.18 -1.12
C ALA A 9 5.02 2.72 -0.40
N THR A 10 5.20 3.67 0.51
CA THR A 10 4.09 4.35 1.20
C THR A 10 3.25 5.18 0.22
N GLY A 11 3.89 5.92 -0.69
CA GLY A 11 3.20 6.68 -1.72
C GLY A 11 2.37 5.79 -2.66
N GLU A 12 2.93 4.68 -3.11
CA GLU A 12 2.22 3.70 -3.94
C GLU A 12 0.98 3.14 -3.23
N ARG A 13 1.12 2.77 -1.95
CA ARG A 13 0.00 2.28 -1.13
C ARG A 13 -1.06 3.35 -0.92
N ALA A 14 -0.67 4.59 -0.62
CA ALA A 14 -1.60 5.68 -0.42
C ALA A 14 -2.42 5.98 -1.69
N VAL A 15 -1.76 6.03 -2.86
CA VAL A 15 -2.43 6.24 -4.15
C VAL A 15 -3.37 5.09 -4.48
N ARG A 16 -2.96 3.84 -4.23
CA ARG A 16 -3.81 2.67 -4.44
C ARG A 16 -5.06 2.73 -3.57
N THR A 17 -4.93 3.10 -2.30
CA THR A 17 -6.06 3.27 -1.38
C THR A 17 -6.98 4.41 -1.82
N ALA A 18 -6.41 5.53 -2.30
CA ALA A 18 -7.17 6.65 -2.84
C ALA A 18 -8.01 6.21 -4.06
N ALA A 19 -7.41 5.51 -5.02
CA ALA A 19 -8.11 5.03 -6.20
C ALA A 19 -9.22 4.04 -5.84
N GLN A 20 -8.95 3.08 -4.95
CA GLN A 20 -9.95 2.10 -4.52
C GLN A 20 -11.13 2.72 -3.77
N SER A 21 -10.87 3.72 -2.92
CA SER A 21 -11.93 4.42 -2.20
C SER A 21 -12.77 5.31 -3.13
N LEU A 22 -12.15 5.97 -4.10
CA LEU A 22 -12.84 6.76 -5.11
C LEU A 22 -13.76 5.89 -5.98
N LEU A 23 -13.28 4.71 -6.40
CA LEU A 23 -14.09 3.71 -7.11
C LEU A 23 -15.24 3.18 -6.25
N ALA A 24 -15.02 2.97 -4.95
CA ALA A 24 -16.06 2.52 -4.04
C ALA A 24 -17.17 3.57 -3.93
N VAL A 25 -16.83 4.85 -3.71
CA VAL A 25 -17.82 5.93 -3.64
C VAL A 25 -18.54 6.11 -4.98
N ALA A 26 -17.82 6.07 -6.10
CA ALA A 26 -18.40 6.18 -7.43
C ALA A 26 -19.38 5.04 -7.77
N GLY A 27 -19.21 3.85 -7.16
CA GLY A 27 -20.06 2.69 -7.41
C GLY A 27 -21.29 2.54 -6.51
N VAL A 28 -21.41 3.35 -5.44
CA VAL A 28 -22.44 3.16 -4.40
C VAL A 28 -23.82 3.66 -4.82
N ASP A 29 -23.91 4.79 -5.51
CA ASP A 29 -25.20 5.46 -5.69
C ASP A 29 -25.96 5.08 -6.97
N GLY A 30 -25.38 4.26 -7.87
CA GLY A 30 -26.04 3.84 -9.12
C GLY A 30 -26.39 4.98 -10.10
N ILE A 31 -25.97 6.21 -9.78
CA ILE A 31 -26.04 7.41 -10.61
C ILE A 31 -25.02 7.32 -11.74
N GLY A 32 -25.32 7.96 -12.88
CA GLY A 32 -24.40 8.01 -14.00
C GLY A 32 -23.05 8.62 -13.57
N LEU A 33 -21.96 8.23 -14.23
CA LEU A 33 -20.59 8.69 -13.89
C LEU A 33 -20.47 10.23 -13.82
N LEU A 34 -21.34 10.95 -14.54
CA LEU A 34 -21.36 12.42 -14.57
C LEU A 34 -22.21 13.05 -13.45
N ASP A 35 -23.10 12.29 -12.82
CA ASP A 35 -23.98 12.74 -11.74
C ASP A 35 -23.34 12.56 -10.34
N ILE A 36 -22.14 11.98 -10.29
CA ILE A 36 -21.38 11.81 -9.05
C ILE A 36 -20.93 13.16 -8.51
N ASP A 37 -21.14 13.40 -7.21
CA ASP A 37 -20.50 14.50 -6.50
C ASP A 37 -18.99 14.22 -6.36
N TRP A 38 -18.24 14.67 -7.38
CA TRP A 38 -16.79 14.53 -7.44
C TRP A 38 -16.06 15.24 -6.30
N ALA A 39 -16.66 16.28 -5.70
CA ALA A 39 -16.07 16.95 -4.56
C ALA A 39 -16.15 16.07 -3.30
N ALA A 40 -17.32 15.46 -3.05
CA ALA A 40 -17.49 14.49 -1.98
C ALA A 40 -16.61 13.24 -2.18
N ALA A 41 -16.60 12.67 -3.39
CA ALA A 41 -15.77 11.50 -3.72
C ALA A 41 -14.26 11.79 -3.57
N GLY A 42 -13.80 12.96 -4.03
CA GLY A 42 -12.43 13.41 -3.84
C GLY A 42 -12.07 13.60 -2.36
N SER A 43 -12.99 14.11 -1.55
CA SER A 43 -12.80 14.27 -0.11
C SER A 43 -12.63 12.92 0.61
N VAL A 44 -13.46 11.92 0.27
CA VAL A 44 -13.34 10.57 0.82
C VAL A 44 -12.02 9.91 0.40
N ALA A 45 -11.66 10.02 -0.88
CA ALA A 45 -10.40 9.48 -1.38
C ALA A 45 -9.17 10.14 -0.72
N GLY A 46 -9.22 11.46 -0.53
CA GLY A 46 -8.20 12.22 0.20
C GLY A 46 -8.07 11.78 1.66
N ALA A 47 -9.19 11.61 2.36
CA ALA A 47 -9.20 11.10 3.74
C ALA A 47 -8.61 9.69 3.84
N ALA A 48 -8.94 8.80 2.89
CA ALA A 48 -8.41 7.45 2.82
C ALA A 48 -6.89 7.43 2.52
N ALA A 49 -6.42 8.30 1.62
CA ALA A 49 -5.01 8.47 1.34
C ALA A 49 -4.23 8.96 2.58
N LEU A 50 -4.76 9.96 3.28
CA LEU A 50 -4.18 10.48 4.52
C LEU A 50 -4.13 9.41 5.60
N ALA A 51 -5.21 8.65 5.80
CA ALA A 51 -5.23 7.54 6.74
C ALA A 51 -4.18 6.47 6.41
N SER A 52 -3.98 6.16 5.12
CA SER A 52 -2.96 5.22 4.65
C SER A 52 -1.54 5.69 4.97
N VAL A 53 -1.26 6.99 4.72
CA VAL A 53 0.04 7.60 5.08
C VAL A 53 0.26 7.58 6.59
N LEU A 54 -0.73 8.03 7.38
CA LEU A 54 -0.64 8.03 8.84
C LEU A 54 -0.42 6.62 9.39
N THR A 55 -1.17 5.63 8.87
CA THR A 55 -1.01 4.22 9.24
C THR A 55 0.39 3.71 8.91
N SER A 56 0.92 4.06 7.73
CA SER A 56 2.29 3.69 7.35
C SER A 56 3.32 4.32 8.28
N VAL A 57 3.11 5.56 8.73
CA VAL A 57 4.00 6.25 9.69
C VAL A 57 3.93 5.58 11.06
N VAL A 58 2.72 5.32 11.58
CA VAL A 58 2.53 4.63 12.87
C VAL A 58 3.15 3.24 12.85
N LEU A 59 2.91 2.46 11.79
CA LEU A 59 3.44 1.10 11.65
C LEU A 59 4.94 1.07 11.35
N SER A 60 5.53 2.15 10.82
CA SER A 60 6.98 2.21 10.54
C SER A 60 7.85 2.10 11.80
N GLY A 61 7.28 2.38 12.98
CA GLY A 61 7.95 2.20 14.28
C GLY A 61 7.67 0.86 14.97
N VAL A 62 6.74 0.03 14.46
CA VAL A 62 6.25 -1.20 15.11
C VAL A 62 6.71 -2.48 14.37
N GLY A 63 7.60 -2.35 13.37
CA GLY A 63 8.15 -3.50 12.65
C GLY A 63 9.49 -3.97 13.22
N PRO A 64 9.68 -5.28 13.51
CA PRO A 64 11.00 -5.79 13.86
C PRO A 64 11.99 -5.52 12.73
N THR A 65 13.19 -5.04 13.07
CA THR A 65 14.37 -5.03 12.21
C THR A 65 14.80 -6.47 11.92
N GLY A 66 14.14 -7.07 10.95
CA GLY A 66 14.45 -8.39 10.38
C GLY A 66 13.97 -8.43 8.92
N PRO A 67 14.50 -9.35 8.09
CA PRO A 67 14.10 -9.48 6.69
C PRO A 67 12.59 -9.69 6.66
N GLY A 68 11.89 -8.85 5.91
CA GLY A 68 10.43 -8.79 5.96
C GLY A 68 9.77 -10.13 5.65
N LEU A 69 8.50 -10.27 6.04
CA LEU A 69 7.62 -11.44 5.82
C LEU A 69 7.48 -11.92 4.35
N THR A 70 8.20 -11.31 3.40
CA THR A 70 8.28 -11.67 1.98
C THR A 70 9.71 -11.97 1.50
N GLU A 71 10.74 -11.83 2.35
CA GLU A 71 12.15 -12.11 2.02
C GLU A 71 12.68 -13.42 2.63
N ALA A 72 11.80 -14.24 3.20
CA ALA A 72 12.10 -15.64 3.47
C ALA A 72 12.02 -16.47 2.17
N ALA A 73 12.92 -16.18 1.23
CA ALA A 73 13.30 -17.10 0.15
C ALA A 73 14.66 -16.73 -0.46
N THR A 74 15.65 -16.39 0.36
CA THR A 74 17.02 -16.80 -0.01
C THR A 74 17.06 -18.31 0.23
N SER A 75 16.56 -19.09 -0.75
CA SER A 75 16.85 -20.51 -0.82
C SER A 75 18.36 -20.63 -0.99
N THR A 76 19.02 -20.84 0.14
CA THR A 76 20.42 -21.17 0.23
C THR A 76 20.75 -22.19 -0.85
N ARG A 77 21.71 -21.81 -1.68
CA ARG A 77 22.35 -22.60 -2.71
C ARG A 77 22.81 -23.93 -2.09
N HIS A 78 22.02 -24.99 -2.21
CA HIS A 78 22.42 -26.33 -1.78
C HIS A 78 23.32 -26.93 -2.87
N THR A 79 24.61 -26.59 -2.83
CA THR A 79 25.63 -27.33 -3.58
C THR A 79 25.85 -28.65 -2.88
N LEU A 80 25.27 -29.74 -3.41
CA LEU A 80 25.70 -31.09 -3.05
C LEU A 80 27.12 -31.32 -3.59
N PRO A 81 28.04 -31.88 -2.80
CA PRO A 81 29.32 -32.35 -3.30
C PRO A 81 29.13 -33.57 -4.23
N PRO A 82 30.00 -33.76 -5.25
CA PRO A 82 29.97 -34.97 -6.06
C PRO A 82 30.40 -36.16 -5.20
N THR A 83 29.51 -37.13 -5.02
CA THR A 83 29.89 -38.43 -4.46
C THR A 83 30.67 -39.20 -5.52
N ALA A 84 31.87 -39.62 -5.13
CA ALA A 84 32.79 -40.48 -5.86
C ALA A 84 32.18 -41.84 -6.23
#